data_AF-A0A7R9LEP4-F1
#
_entry.id   AF-A0A7R9LEP4-F1
#
_cell.length_a   1.000
_cell.length_b   1.000
_cell.length_c   1.000
_cell.angle_alpha   90.00
_cell.angle_beta   90.00
_cell.angle_gamma   90.00
#
_symmetry.space_group_name_H-M   'P 1'
#
loop_
_entity.id
_entity.type
_entity.pdbx_description
1 polymer ?
#
loop_
_entity_poly.entity_id
_entity_poly.type
_entity_poly.pdbx_seq_one_letter_code
_entity_poly.pdbx_strand_id
1 'polypeptide(L)'
;MPLCLALRRTRILNLNTEREKILFILLEFTRERSTCETIVDLLVESNQNGVAQIILKCNTSMGPNSPKNSTEIAVTKCKSPKKGSNFYPMLKMPRGKFIIINNINELAKETQRFNSVFSQLHFDIFVYNHLTAVDIETNLRHNSRIIDKNCDAFGLMIISHGEDERILGTDACNAVDSLRDDPFNIQATSKQTYFDNGITYFGQALSHSIAQYACEESLNSIMCRTTNLLRRFCIQMGFKLTGAPEITSRAALEVYFNP
;
A
#
# COMPACT_ATOMS: atom_id res chain seq x y z
N MET A 1 -16.25 -5.22 28.84
CA MET A 1 -15.04 -4.38 28.66
C MET A 1 -14.12 -4.32 29.89
N PRO A 2 -14.60 -4.09 31.14
CA PRO A 2 -13.73 -3.92 32.32
C PRO A 2 -12.86 -5.14 32.66
N LEU A 3 -13.40 -6.35 32.50
CA LEU A 3 -12.71 -7.60 32.80
C LEU A 3 -11.49 -7.85 31.89
N CYS A 4 -11.58 -7.43 30.62
CA CYS A 4 -10.50 -7.60 29.65
C CYS A 4 -9.33 -6.65 29.96
N LEU A 5 -9.62 -5.43 30.41
CA LEU A 5 -8.63 -4.44 30.87
C LEU A 5 -7.94 -4.88 32.17
N ALA A 6 -8.69 -5.43 33.13
CA ALA A 6 -8.13 -5.94 34.38
C ALA A 6 -7.15 -7.10 34.16
N LEU A 7 -7.53 -8.08 33.33
CA LEU A 7 -6.67 -9.23 32.97
C LEU A 7 -5.41 -8.80 32.21
N ARG A 8 -5.50 -7.75 31.38
CA ARG A 8 -4.34 -7.17 30.67
C ARG A 8 -3.38 -6.47 31.63
N ARG A 9 -3.89 -5.71 32.60
CA ARG A 9 -3.08 -5.04 33.64
C ARG A 9 -2.29 -6.06 34.46
N THR A 10 -2.92 -7.14 34.90
CA THR A 10 -2.26 -8.20 35.66
C THR A 10 -1.15 -8.90 34.86
N ARG A 11 -1.37 -9.15 33.56
CA ARG A 11 -0.34 -9.76 32.70
C ARG A 11 0.88 -8.87 32.49
N ILE A 12 0.70 -7.57 32.27
CA ILE A 12 1.81 -6.63 32.07
C ILE A 12 2.65 -6.51 33.33
N LEU A 13 2.01 -6.47 34.50
CA LEU A 13 2.70 -6.37 35.81
C LEU A 13 3.49 -7.63 36.17
N ASN A 14 3.13 -8.79 35.61
CA ASN A 14 3.81 -10.06 35.85
C ASN A 14 5.00 -10.32 34.91
N LEU A 15 5.33 -9.40 34.00
CA LEU A 15 6.51 -9.54 33.14
C LEU A 15 7.76 -9.10 33.90
N ASN A 16 8.79 -9.95 33.89
CA ASN A 16 9.94 -9.86 34.78
C ASN A 16 10.96 -8.80 34.36
N THR A 17 10.95 -8.39 33.08
CA THR A 17 11.89 -7.39 32.57
C THR A 17 11.18 -6.26 31.84
N GLU A 18 11.75 -5.05 31.92
CA GLU A 18 11.32 -3.89 31.13
C GLU A 18 11.30 -4.19 29.63
N ARG A 19 12.22 -5.04 29.16
CA ARG A 19 12.29 -5.49 27.76
C ARG A 19 11.09 -6.35 27.36
N GLU A 20 10.64 -7.26 28.22
CA GLU A 20 9.45 -8.09 27.97
C GLU A 20 8.17 -7.26 28.03
N LYS A 21 8.08 -6.28 28.95
CA LYS A 21 6.97 -5.32 29.01
C LYS A 21 6.89 -4.52 27.71
N ILE A 22 8.00 -3.96 27.24
CA ILE A 22 8.08 -3.23 25.98
C ILE A 22 7.67 -4.13 24.80
N LEU A 23 8.16 -5.37 24.74
CA LEU A 23 7.86 -6.29 23.64
C LEU A 23 6.38 -6.72 23.62
N PHE A 24 5.81 -7.05 24.78
CA PHE A 24 4.40 -7.40 24.94
C PHE A 24 3.49 -6.24 24.58
N ILE A 25 3.86 -5.03 25.01
CA ILE A 25 3.15 -3.81 24.68
C ILE A 25 3.26 -3.56 23.17
N LEU A 26 4.45 -3.58 22.58
CA LEU A 26 4.64 -3.42 21.12
C LEU A 26 3.86 -4.45 20.28
N LEU A 27 3.67 -5.68 20.79
CA LEU A 27 2.83 -6.71 20.15
C LEU A 27 1.33 -6.34 20.21
N GLU A 28 0.84 -5.84 21.34
CA GLU A 28 -0.55 -5.36 21.49
C GLU A 28 -0.82 -4.02 20.77
N PHE A 29 0.21 -3.18 20.61
CA PHE A 29 0.22 -1.90 19.87
C PHE A 29 -0.22 -2.04 18.41
N THR A 30 -0.19 -3.24 17.86
CA THR A 30 -0.54 -3.48 16.45
C THR A 30 -2.05 -3.43 16.17
N ARG A 31 -2.91 -3.31 17.19
CA ARG A 31 -4.38 -3.46 17.02
C ARG A 31 -5.21 -2.16 17.08
N GLU A 32 -5.06 -1.26 18.05
CA GLU A 32 -5.91 -0.04 18.15
C GLU A 32 -5.22 1.17 18.82
N ARG A 33 -5.37 2.38 18.26
CA ARG A 33 -4.74 3.62 18.75
C ARG A 33 -5.28 4.09 20.11
N SER A 34 -6.58 3.94 20.36
CA SER A 34 -7.19 4.23 21.67
C SER A 34 -6.57 3.42 22.80
N THR A 35 -6.14 2.19 22.50
CA THR A 35 -5.45 1.32 23.45
C THR A 35 -4.04 1.86 23.77
N CYS A 36 -3.41 2.61 22.85
CA CYS A 36 -2.08 3.19 23.08
C CYS A 36 -2.11 4.30 24.13
N GLU A 37 -3.09 5.20 24.07
CA GLU A 37 -3.24 6.29 25.06
C GLU A 37 -3.54 5.71 26.44
N THR A 38 -4.47 4.77 26.54
CA THR A 38 -4.74 4.06 27.80
C THR A 38 -3.53 3.29 28.34
N ILE A 39 -2.73 2.65 27.47
CA ILE A 39 -1.50 1.98 27.90
C ILE A 39 -0.46 3.00 28.39
N VAL A 40 -0.30 4.13 27.70
CA VAL A 40 0.60 5.21 28.13
C VAL A 40 0.18 5.71 29.51
N ASP A 41 -1.10 5.98 29.74
CA ASP A 41 -1.62 6.44 31.03
C ASP A 41 -1.35 5.40 32.12
N LEU A 42 -1.63 4.11 31.86
CA LEU A 42 -1.34 3.03 32.81
C LEU A 42 0.15 2.88 33.13
N LEU A 43 1.04 3.12 32.16
CA LEU A 43 2.48 3.10 32.36
C LEU A 43 2.96 4.29 33.19
N VAL A 44 2.40 5.48 32.96
CA VAL A 44 2.67 6.68 33.75
C VAL A 44 2.19 6.50 35.20
N GLU A 45 0.98 5.99 35.40
CA GLU A 45 0.43 5.64 36.72
C GLU A 45 1.31 4.61 37.45
N SER A 46 1.95 3.71 36.70
CA SER A 46 2.87 2.70 37.25
C SER A 46 4.32 3.19 37.34
N ASN A 47 4.57 4.49 37.18
CA ASN A 47 5.88 5.16 37.22
C ASN A 47 6.91 4.62 36.19
N GLN A 48 6.45 4.05 35.07
CA GLN A 48 7.26 3.55 33.95
C GLN A 48 7.41 4.61 32.84
N ASN A 49 7.82 5.82 33.23
CA ASN A 49 7.87 6.98 32.35
C ASN A 49 8.79 6.79 31.13
N GLY A 50 9.88 6.01 31.25
CA GLY A 50 10.78 5.71 30.14
C GLY A 50 10.10 4.91 29.02
N VAL A 51 9.32 3.89 29.38
CA VAL A 51 8.57 3.04 28.42
C VAL A 51 7.45 3.84 27.77
N ALA A 52 6.70 4.62 28.57
CA ALA A 52 5.66 5.51 28.07
C ALA A 52 6.21 6.51 27.04
N GLN A 53 7.39 7.10 27.28
CA GLN A 53 8.04 8.02 26.35
C GLN A 53 8.53 7.33 25.07
N ILE A 54 9.07 6.11 25.15
CA ILE A 54 9.45 5.32 23.97
C ILE A 54 8.21 5.03 23.12
N ILE A 55 7.12 4.63 23.76
CA ILE A 55 5.85 4.36 23.12
C ILE A 55 5.29 5.62 22.44
N LEU A 56 5.27 6.75 23.15
CA LEU A 56 4.81 8.02 22.60
C LEU A 56 5.68 8.45 21.42
N LYS A 57 7.01 8.27 21.51
CA LYS A 57 7.95 8.52 20.41
C LYS A 57 7.72 7.57 19.23
N CYS A 58 7.46 6.30 19.46
CA CYS A 58 7.12 5.33 18.41
C CYS A 58 5.76 5.64 17.79
N ASN A 59 4.79 6.12 18.56
CA ASN A 59 3.46 6.49 18.08
C ASN A 59 3.47 7.85 17.35
N THR A 60 4.38 8.75 17.71
CA THR A 60 4.57 10.05 17.03
C THR A 60 5.50 9.94 15.82
N SER A 61 6.49 9.04 15.83
CA SER A 61 7.31 8.73 14.65
C SER A 61 6.59 7.85 13.64
N MET A 62 5.60 7.06 14.09
CA MET A 62 4.63 6.35 13.23
C MET A 62 3.32 7.12 13.01
N GLY A 63 3.14 8.25 13.68
CA GLY A 63 2.06 9.17 13.39
C GLY A 63 2.40 9.84 12.07
N PRO A 64 1.49 9.89 11.09
CA PRO A 64 1.75 10.73 9.95
C PRO A 64 1.83 12.16 10.51
N ASN A 65 2.98 12.82 10.37
CA ASN A 65 2.93 14.08 9.65
C ASN A 65 2.00 13.77 8.49
N SER A 66 0.73 14.23 8.50
CA SER A 66 -0.19 14.00 7.38
C SER A 66 0.67 14.24 6.15
N PRO A 67 0.93 13.23 5.30
CA PRO A 67 1.88 13.39 4.21
C PRO A 67 1.48 14.71 3.57
N LYS A 68 2.36 15.71 3.67
CA LYS A 68 2.07 17.01 3.07
C LYS A 68 1.58 16.66 1.68
N ASN A 69 0.56 17.32 1.16
CA ASN A 69 -0.03 17.03 -0.15
C ASN A 69 0.98 17.18 -1.32
N SER A 70 2.30 17.10 -1.07
CA SER A 70 3.33 16.86 -2.05
C SER A 70 2.97 15.64 -2.88
N THR A 71 2.98 15.90 -4.17
CA THR A 71 2.92 14.91 -5.23
C THR A 71 4.26 14.17 -5.36
N GLU A 72 5.34 14.76 -4.85
CA GLU A 72 6.67 14.15 -4.80
C GLU A 72 6.87 13.37 -3.50
N ILE A 73 7.11 12.07 -3.65
CA ILE A 73 7.59 11.18 -2.59
C ILE A 73 8.90 10.57 -3.09
N ALA A 74 9.99 10.83 -2.37
CA ALA A 74 11.29 10.27 -2.72
C ALA A 74 11.31 8.77 -2.40
N VAL A 75 11.69 7.96 -3.39
CA VAL A 75 11.93 6.54 -3.19
C VAL A 75 13.24 6.36 -2.42
N THR A 76 13.20 5.56 -1.37
CA THR A 76 14.38 5.22 -0.58
C THR A 76 15.31 4.37 -1.44
N LYS A 77 16.54 4.86 -1.63
CA LYS A 77 17.54 4.19 -2.48
C LYS A 77 17.91 2.84 -1.90
N CYS A 78 18.00 1.83 -2.76
CA CYS A 78 18.53 0.53 -2.37
C CYS A 78 20.01 0.64 -1.99
N LYS A 79 20.41 -0.08 -0.93
CA LYS A 79 21.83 -0.20 -0.55
C LYS A 79 22.58 -1.20 -1.40
N SER A 80 21.91 -2.27 -1.83
CA SER A 80 22.51 -3.34 -2.64
C SER A 80 21.45 -4.16 -3.39
N PRO A 81 21.69 -4.51 -4.67
CA PRO A 81 20.80 -5.37 -5.42
C PRO A 81 20.60 -6.72 -4.74
N LYS A 82 19.35 -7.19 -4.68
CA LYS A 82 19.02 -8.57 -4.31
C LYS A 82 19.40 -9.52 -5.44
N LYS A 83 20.08 -10.61 -5.10
CA LYS A 83 20.58 -11.63 -6.03
C LYS A 83 20.31 -13.02 -5.47
N GLY A 84 20.05 -13.98 -6.34
CA GLY A 84 19.81 -15.38 -5.97
C GLY A 84 18.75 -16.02 -6.87
N SER A 85 18.66 -17.35 -6.81
CA SER A 85 17.71 -18.14 -7.62
C SER A 85 16.24 -17.93 -7.22
N ASN A 86 15.99 -17.32 -6.07
CA ASN A 86 14.65 -17.13 -5.51
C ASN A 86 14.04 -15.77 -5.85
N PHE A 87 14.73 -14.95 -6.66
CA PHE A 87 14.34 -13.57 -6.96
C PHE A 87 14.26 -13.33 -8.46
N TYR A 88 13.31 -12.51 -8.89
CA TYR A 88 13.38 -11.91 -10.22
C TYR A 88 14.57 -10.92 -10.28
N PRO A 89 15.41 -10.92 -11.34
CA PRO A 89 16.60 -10.07 -11.40
C PRO A 89 16.30 -8.57 -11.30
N MET A 90 15.32 -8.05 -12.05
CA MET A 90 14.87 -6.64 -11.98
C MET A 90 16.00 -5.60 -12.15
N LEU A 91 17.00 -5.88 -13.00
CA LEU A 91 18.22 -5.06 -13.21
C LEU A 91 18.20 -4.21 -14.49
N LYS A 92 17.21 -4.36 -15.37
CA LYS A 92 17.16 -3.67 -16.67
C LYS A 92 16.71 -2.22 -16.53
N MET A 93 17.16 -1.38 -17.47
CA MET A 93 16.76 0.03 -17.61
C MET A 93 16.44 0.34 -19.08
N PRO A 94 15.19 0.76 -19.40
CA PRO A 94 14.06 0.85 -18.49
C PRO A 94 13.69 -0.53 -17.91
N ARG A 95 13.18 -0.53 -16.68
CA ARG A 95 12.71 -1.75 -15.99
C ARG A 95 11.59 -2.42 -16.76
N GLY A 96 10.76 -1.59 -17.37
CA GLY A 96 9.51 -2.01 -17.95
C GLY A 96 8.63 -0.83 -18.28
N LYS A 97 7.55 -1.12 -19.01
CA LYS A 97 6.44 -0.18 -19.16
C LYS A 97 5.55 -0.25 -17.92
N PHE A 98 5.03 0.89 -17.49
CA PHE A 98 4.01 0.97 -16.47
C PHE A 98 2.85 1.83 -16.98
N ILE A 99 1.69 1.22 -17.14
CA ILE A 99 0.49 1.89 -17.64
C ILE A 99 -0.37 2.31 -16.46
N ILE A 100 -0.79 3.58 -16.45
CA ILE A 100 -1.79 4.09 -15.52
C ILE A 100 -2.99 4.56 -16.34
N ILE A 101 -4.14 3.96 -16.12
CA ILE A 101 -5.42 4.39 -16.68
C ILE A 101 -6.20 5.08 -15.55
N ASN A 102 -6.40 6.39 -15.66
CA ASN A 102 -7.17 7.16 -14.68
C ASN A 102 -8.46 7.72 -15.28
N ASN A 103 -9.58 7.11 -14.90
CA ASN A 103 -10.92 7.53 -15.28
C ASN A 103 -11.60 8.37 -14.20
N ILE A 104 -10.92 8.70 -13.09
CA ILE A 104 -11.44 9.53 -12.00
C ILE A 104 -10.68 10.87 -11.99
N ASN A 105 -11.36 11.95 -12.41
CA ASN A 105 -10.80 13.30 -12.49
C ASN A 105 -10.16 13.76 -11.18
N GLU A 106 -10.85 13.46 -10.08
CA GLU A 106 -10.50 13.85 -8.73
C GLU A 106 -9.16 13.25 -8.29
N LEU A 107 -8.72 12.15 -8.91
CA LEU A 107 -7.50 11.42 -8.54
C LEU A 107 -6.28 11.77 -9.43
N ALA A 108 -6.31 12.91 -10.13
CA ALA A 108 -5.16 13.38 -10.91
C ALA A 108 -3.88 13.56 -10.06
N LYS A 109 -4.02 14.06 -8.82
CA LYS A 109 -2.88 14.21 -7.88
C LYS A 109 -2.29 12.87 -7.46
N GLU A 110 -3.14 11.88 -7.23
CA GLU A 110 -2.72 10.51 -6.92
C GLU A 110 -1.99 9.88 -8.11
N THR A 111 -2.50 10.07 -9.32
CA THR A 111 -1.85 9.63 -10.56
C THR A 111 -0.46 10.26 -10.73
N GLN A 112 -0.32 11.55 -10.47
CA GLN A 112 0.99 12.23 -10.52
C GLN A 112 1.96 11.65 -9.48
N ARG A 113 1.47 11.33 -8.28
CA ARG A 113 2.28 10.69 -7.24
C ARG A 113 2.77 9.31 -7.65
N PHE A 114 1.90 8.48 -8.23
CA PHE A 114 2.31 7.19 -8.77
C PHE A 114 3.32 7.33 -9.90
N ASN A 115 3.10 8.26 -10.83
CA ASN A 115 4.07 8.56 -11.88
C ASN A 115 5.45 8.89 -11.30
N SER A 116 5.51 9.78 -10.30
CA SER A 116 6.76 10.14 -9.62
C SER A 116 7.45 8.94 -8.95
N VAL A 117 6.70 8.12 -8.21
CA VAL A 117 7.24 6.95 -7.50
C VAL A 117 7.75 5.88 -8.49
N PHE A 118 6.97 5.52 -9.50
CA PHE A 118 7.36 4.46 -10.44
C PHE A 118 8.44 4.90 -11.43
N SER A 119 8.50 6.19 -11.79
CA SER A 119 9.63 6.74 -12.57
C SER A 119 10.95 6.61 -11.81
N GLN A 120 10.94 6.85 -10.50
CA GLN A 120 12.12 6.63 -9.63
C GLN A 120 12.50 5.15 -9.48
N LEU A 121 11.59 4.23 -9.83
CA LEU A 121 11.84 2.79 -9.94
C LEU A 121 12.19 2.35 -11.36
N HIS A 122 12.54 3.32 -12.23
CA HIS A 122 13.01 3.12 -13.60
C HIS A 122 11.98 2.50 -14.56
N PHE A 123 10.68 2.67 -14.30
CA PHE A 123 9.65 2.33 -15.27
C PHE A 123 9.40 3.48 -16.25
N ASP A 124 9.10 3.14 -17.51
CA ASP A 124 8.58 4.07 -18.50
C ASP A 124 7.06 4.18 -18.30
N ILE A 125 6.61 5.32 -17.78
CA ILE A 125 5.22 5.52 -17.37
C ILE A 125 4.39 6.08 -18.53
N PHE A 126 3.25 5.44 -18.79
CA PHE A 126 2.23 5.92 -19.73
C PHE A 126 0.94 6.18 -18.98
N VAL A 127 0.46 7.42 -18.98
CA VAL A 127 -0.78 7.81 -18.31
C VAL A 127 -1.85 8.08 -19.36
N TYR A 128 -2.95 7.35 -19.25
CA TYR A 128 -4.15 7.56 -20.05
C TYR A 128 -5.28 8.07 -19.15
N ASN A 129 -5.98 9.10 -19.57
CA ASN A 129 -7.09 9.67 -18.82
C ASN A 129 -8.39 9.56 -19.61
N HIS A 130 -9.51 9.35 -18.92
CA HIS A 130 -10.86 9.41 -19.48
C HIS A 130 -11.14 8.45 -20.64
N LEU A 131 -10.62 7.23 -20.55
CA LEU A 131 -10.84 6.21 -21.58
C LEU A 131 -12.25 5.62 -21.47
N THR A 132 -12.90 5.43 -22.62
CA THR A 132 -14.11 4.59 -22.75
C THR A 132 -13.75 3.12 -22.51
N ALA A 133 -14.73 2.25 -22.28
CA ALA A 133 -14.46 0.82 -22.09
C ALA A 133 -13.72 0.21 -23.30
N VAL A 134 -14.12 0.59 -24.52
CA VAL A 134 -13.49 0.16 -25.78
C VAL A 134 -12.06 0.68 -25.90
N ASP A 135 -11.79 1.91 -25.47
CA ASP A 135 -10.43 2.48 -25.49
C ASP A 135 -9.51 1.77 -24.48
N ILE A 136 -10.01 1.44 -23.29
CA ILE A 136 -9.26 0.66 -22.29
C ILE A 136 -8.85 -0.68 -22.90
N GLU A 137 -9.80 -1.42 -23.47
CA GLU A 137 -9.57 -2.71 -24.12
C GLU A 137 -8.56 -2.60 -25.27
N THR A 138 -8.74 -1.60 -26.13
CA THR A 138 -7.85 -1.37 -27.28
C THR A 138 -6.43 -1.07 -26.82
N ASN A 139 -6.26 -0.23 -25.80
CA ASN A 139 -4.95 0.09 -25.24
C ASN A 139 -4.30 -1.12 -24.56
N LEU A 140 -5.05 -1.92 -23.79
CA LEU A 140 -4.53 -3.10 -23.12
C LEU A 140 -4.11 -4.17 -24.14
N ARG A 141 -4.94 -4.45 -25.14
CA ARG A 141 -4.59 -5.37 -26.24
C ARG A 141 -3.37 -4.90 -27.01
N HIS A 142 -3.31 -3.62 -27.36
CA HIS A 142 -2.16 -3.06 -28.05
C HIS A 142 -0.88 -3.26 -27.22
N ASN A 143 -0.91 -2.91 -25.94
CA ASN A 143 0.26 -3.01 -25.07
C ASN A 143 0.64 -4.46 -24.75
N SER A 144 -0.31 -5.39 -24.69
CA SER A 144 -0.04 -6.82 -24.51
C SER A 144 0.81 -7.43 -25.63
N ARG A 145 0.66 -6.91 -26.86
CA ARG A 145 1.44 -7.34 -28.03
C ARG A 145 2.86 -6.77 -28.05
N ILE A 146 3.09 -5.70 -27.29
CA ILE A 146 4.34 -4.93 -27.26
C ILE A 146 4.98 -5.02 -25.88
N ILE A 147 4.71 -6.10 -25.13
CA ILE A 147 5.50 -6.44 -23.96
C ILE A 147 6.89 -6.83 -24.48
N ASP A 148 7.84 -5.92 -24.29
CA ASP A 148 9.21 -6.13 -24.75
C ASP A 148 9.85 -7.25 -23.92
N LYS A 149 10.35 -8.29 -24.59
CA LYS A 149 11.14 -9.36 -23.96
C LYS A 149 12.42 -8.83 -23.32
N ASN A 150 12.83 -7.62 -23.69
CA ASN A 150 13.96 -6.91 -23.13
C ASN A 150 13.60 -6.08 -21.89
N CYS A 151 12.38 -6.14 -21.36
CA CYS A 151 12.05 -5.57 -20.04
C CYS A 151 12.11 -6.65 -18.95
N ASP A 152 12.17 -6.23 -17.69
CA ASP A 152 12.07 -7.15 -16.54
C ASP A 152 10.64 -7.26 -16.01
N ALA A 153 9.86 -6.20 -16.15
CA ALA A 153 8.50 -6.15 -15.65
C ALA A 153 7.56 -5.39 -16.58
N PHE A 154 6.27 -5.61 -16.36
CA PHE A 154 5.19 -4.79 -16.89
C PHE A 154 4.29 -4.44 -15.71
N GLY A 155 3.92 -3.15 -15.60
CA GLY A 155 3.00 -2.66 -14.59
C GLY A 155 1.71 -2.14 -15.24
N LEU A 156 0.59 -2.39 -14.58
CA LEU A 156 -0.70 -1.83 -14.94
C LEU A 156 -1.42 -1.38 -13.68
N MET A 157 -1.92 -0.15 -13.69
CA MET A 157 -2.77 0.42 -12.66
C MET A 157 -4.00 1.02 -13.32
N ILE A 158 -5.18 0.62 -12.85
CA ILE A 158 -6.46 1.15 -13.34
C ILE A 158 -7.16 1.81 -12.15
N ILE A 159 -7.42 3.10 -12.30
CA ILE A 159 -8.13 3.94 -11.35
C ILE A 159 -9.45 4.31 -12.01
N SER A 160 -10.52 3.59 -11.69
CA SER A 160 -11.85 3.83 -12.27
C SER A 160 -12.95 3.58 -11.25
N HIS A 161 -14.16 4.02 -11.57
CA HIS A 161 -15.36 3.53 -10.90
C HIS A 161 -15.50 2.02 -11.16
N GLY A 162 -15.98 1.30 -10.14
CA GLY A 162 -16.22 -0.13 -10.21
C GLY A 162 -17.40 -0.52 -9.36
N GLU A 163 -18.22 -1.41 -9.90
CA GLU A 163 -19.34 -2.07 -9.23
C GLU A 163 -19.24 -3.56 -9.56
N ASP A 164 -19.51 -4.44 -8.60
CA ASP A 164 -19.67 -5.89 -8.84
C ASP A 164 -18.65 -6.52 -9.80
N GLU A 165 -17.35 -6.37 -9.50
CA GLU A 165 -16.24 -6.92 -10.31
C GLU A 165 -16.13 -6.33 -11.73
N ARG A 166 -16.57 -5.09 -11.92
CA ARG A 166 -16.46 -4.35 -13.18
C ARG A 166 -15.45 -3.21 -13.08
N ILE A 167 -14.81 -2.91 -14.21
CA ILE A 167 -14.02 -1.71 -14.43
C ILE A 167 -14.80 -0.88 -15.43
N LEU A 168 -15.26 0.29 -15.03
CA LEU A 168 -16.07 1.12 -15.92
C LEU A 168 -15.19 2.03 -16.79
N GLY A 169 -15.58 2.21 -18.05
CA GLY A 169 -15.12 3.33 -18.86
C GLY A 169 -15.83 4.63 -18.48
N THR A 170 -15.44 5.74 -19.10
CA THR A 170 -16.16 7.02 -18.99
C THR A 170 -17.57 6.99 -19.60
N ASP A 171 -17.84 6.00 -20.43
CA ASP A 171 -19.13 5.65 -21.03
C ASP A 171 -20.00 4.77 -20.11
N ALA A 172 -19.58 4.54 -18.86
CA ALA A 172 -20.22 3.65 -17.88
C ALA A 172 -20.37 2.19 -18.36
N CYS A 173 -19.69 1.81 -19.44
CA CYS A 173 -19.65 0.45 -19.95
C CYS A 173 -18.57 -0.37 -19.24
N ASN A 174 -18.77 -1.68 -19.10
CA ASN A 174 -17.81 -2.57 -18.47
C ASN A 174 -16.66 -2.91 -19.43
N ALA A 175 -15.42 -2.62 -19.03
CA ALA A 175 -14.23 -3.01 -19.75
C ALA A 175 -13.76 -4.45 -19.43
N VAL A 176 -14.23 -5.06 -18.33
CA VAL A 176 -13.71 -6.36 -17.86
C VAL A 176 -14.21 -7.54 -18.69
N ASP A 177 -15.43 -7.46 -19.23
CA ASP A 177 -16.02 -8.61 -19.94
C ASP A 177 -15.17 -9.03 -21.14
N SER A 178 -14.51 -8.08 -21.80
CA SER A 178 -13.57 -8.34 -22.90
C SER A 178 -12.14 -8.61 -22.47
N LEU A 179 -11.81 -8.42 -21.18
CA LEU A 179 -10.48 -8.65 -20.59
C LEU A 179 -10.34 -10.03 -19.94
N ARG A 180 -11.41 -10.84 -19.85
CA ARG A 180 -11.32 -12.21 -19.33
C ARG A 180 -10.45 -13.12 -20.19
N ASP A 181 -10.40 -12.87 -21.49
CA ASP A 181 -9.53 -13.56 -22.45
C ASP A 181 -8.19 -12.82 -22.66
N ASP A 182 -7.91 -11.78 -21.88
CA ASP A 182 -6.70 -10.98 -22.01
C ASP A 182 -5.48 -11.73 -21.43
N PRO A 183 -4.31 -11.64 -22.08
CA PRO A 183 -3.07 -12.29 -21.60
C PRO A 183 -2.64 -11.86 -20.18
N PHE A 184 -3.10 -10.72 -19.68
CA PHE A 184 -2.84 -10.25 -18.32
C PHE A 184 -3.77 -10.88 -17.28
N ASN A 185 -4.88 -11.52 -17.68
CA ASN A 185 -5.88 -12.15 -16.81
C ASN A 185 -6.29 -11.22 -15.65
N ILE A 186 -6.74 -10.02 -16.00
CA ILE A 186 -7.10 -8.96 -15.05
C ILE A 186 -8.38 -9.37 -14.32
N GLN A 187 -8.34 -9.33 -12.99
CA GLN A 187 -9.50 -9.53 -12.14
C GLN A 187 -9.83 -8.23 -11.43
N ALA A 188 -11.06 -7.76 -11.61
CA ALA A 188 -11.56 -6.61 -10.87
C ALA A 188 -12.14 -7.08 -9.54
N THR A 189 -11.84 -6.36 -8.47
CA THR A 189 -12.45 -6.59 -7.16
C THR A 189 -13.22 -5.35 -6.76
N SER A 190 -14.46 -5.55 -6.31
CA SER A 190 -15.30 -4.48 -5.77
C SER A 190 -15.05 -4.38 -4.27
N LYS A 191 -14.35 -3.33 -3.81
CA LYS A 191 -14.30 -2.94 -2.41
C LYS A 191 -14.42 -1.44 -2.29
N GLN A 192 -15.21 -0.99 -1.32
CA GLN A 192 -15.45 0.43 -1.10
C GLN A 192 -14.13 1.12 -0.71
N THR A 193 -13.73 2.11 -1.51
CA THR A 193 -12.54 2.93 -1.25
C THR A 193 -12.97 4.29 -0.70
N TYR A 194 -12.28 4.74 0.35
CA TYR A 194 -12.42 6.09 0.89
C TYR A 194 -11.37 6.99 0.28
N PHE A 195 -11.75 8.23 -0.03
CA PHE A 195 -10.84 9.26 -0.53
C PHE A 195 -11.11 10.60 0.12
N ASP A 196 -10.06 11.40 0.23
CA ASP A 196 -10.09 12.77 0.73
C ASP A 196 -9.14 13.61 -0.12
N ASN A 197 -9.55 14.83 -0.45
CA ASN A 197 -8.73 15.81 -1.19
C ASN A 197 -8.09 15.29 -2.50
N GLY A 198 -8.78 14.41 -3.21
CA GLY A 198 -8.31 13.86 -4.50
C GLY A 198 -7.23 12.79 -4.38
N ILE A 199 -7.14 12.14 -3.22
CA ILE A 199 -6.24 11.02 -2.96
C ILE A 199 -7.06 9.94 -2.23
N THR A 200 -6.90 8.68 -2.65
CA THR A 200 -7.48 7.56 -1.94
C THR A 200 -6.59 7.16 -0.76
N TYR A 201 -7.15 6.74 0.37
CA TYR A 201 -6.29 6.24 1.47
C TYR A 201 -5.48 5.02 1.05
N PHE A 202 -6.01 4.22 0.13
CA PHE A 202 -5.28 3.10 -0.46
C PHE A 202 -4.09 3.60 -1.28
N GLY A 203 -4.29 4.55 -2.19
CA GLY A 203 -3.21 5.07 -3.02
C GLY A 203 -2.17 5.84 -2.23
N GLN A 204 -2.56 6.55 -1.17
CA GLN A 204 -1.64 7.11 -0.18
C GLN A 204 -0.82 6.04 0.53
N ALA A 205 -1.45 4.98 1.05
CA ALA A 205 -0.77 3.89 1.73
C ALA A 205 0.17 3.12 0.78
N LEU A 206 -0.25 2.90 -0.46
CA LEU A 206 0.49 2.17 -1.48
C LEU A 206 1.72 2.94 -1.92
N SER A 207 1.54 4.20 -2.34
CA SER A 207 2.65 5.06 -2.76
C SER A 207 3.68 5.25 -1.65
N HIS A 208 3.25 5.41 -0.40
CA HIS A 208 4.14 5.49 0.75
C HIS A 208 4.90 4.18 0.98
N SER A 209 4.21 3.04 0.97
CA SER A 209 4.84 1.74 1.17
C SER A 209 5.85 1.42 0.07
N ILE A 210 5.52 1.68 -1.18
CA ILE A 210 6.44 1.49 -2.31
C ILE A 210 7.63 2.42 -2.16
N ALA A 211 7.42 3.72 -1.95
CA ALA A 211 8.52 4.67 -1.85
C ALA A 211 9.48 4.33 -0.72
N GLN A 212 8.99 3.84 0.42
CA GLN A 212 9.84 3.52 1.56
C GLN A 212 10.52 2.16 1.44
N TYR A 213 9.85 1.15 0.87
CA TYR A 213 10.26 -0.25 1.02
C TYR A 213 10.53 -0.99 -0.30
N ALA A 214 10.25 -0.41 -1.49
CA ALA A 214 10.42 -1.05 -2.80
C ALA A 214 11.80 -1.71 -3.02
N CYS A 215 12.83 -1.07 -2.48
CA CYS A 215 14.22 -1.47 -2.63
C CYS A 215 14.69 -2.50 -1.60
N GLU A 216 13.97 -2.68 -0.49
CA GLU A 216 14.44 -3.49 0.65
C GLU A 216 13.59 -4.74 0.87
N GLU A 217 12.32 -4.70 0.47
CA GLU A 217 11.32 -5.74 0.72
C GLU A 217 10.70 -6.28 -0.57
N SER A 218 10.17 -7.50 -0.49
CA SER A 218 9.45 -8.10 -1.61
C SER A 218 8.11 -7.39 -1.85
N LEU A 219 7.63 -7.39 -3.08
CA LEU A 219 6.34 -6.79 -3.45
C LEU A 219 5.19 -7.29 -2.55
N ASN A 220 5.16 -8.59 -2.23
CA ASN A 220 4.15 -9.15 -1.31
C ASN A 220 4.22 -8.51 0.09
N SER A 221 5.43 -8.32 0.63
CA SER A 221 5.63 -7.65 1.93
C SER A 221 5.16 -6.18 1.88
N ILE A 222 5.45 -5.48 0.78
CA ILE A 222 5.00 -4.10 0.55
C ILE A 222 3.48 -4.00 0.50
N MET A 223 2.80 -4.95 -0.15
CA MET A 223 1.34 -4.99 -0.20
C MET A 223 0.72 -5.28 1.18
N CYS A 224 1.36 -6.13 2.00
CA CYS A 224 0.97 -6.33 3.40
C CYS A 224 1.12 -5.04 4.22
N ARG A 225 2.22 -4.29 4.05
CA ARG A 225 2.42 -2.99 4.70
C ARG A 225 1.38 -1.97 4.27
N THR A 226 1.07 -1.92 2.98
CA THR A 226 0.02 -1.07 2.41
C THR A 226 -1.31 -1.33 3.09
N THR A 227 -1.69 -2.60 3.25
CA THR A 227 -2.94 -3.00 3.93
C THR A 227 -2.96 -2.56 5.40
N ASN A 228 -1.84 -2.72 6.10
CA ASN A 228 -1.73 -2.30 7.50
C ASN A 228 -1.78 -0.78 7.66
N LEU A 229 -1.14 -0.02 6.77
CA LEU A 229 -1.21 1.44 6.76
C LEU A 229 -2.62 1.93 6.44
N LEU A 230 -3.29 1.33 5.46
CA LEU A 230 -4.68 1.64 5.14
C LEU A 230 -5.59 1.43 6.35
N ARG A 231 -5.47 0.30 7.05
CA ARG A 231 -6.23 0.03 8.29
C ARG A 231 -6.01 1.13 9.33
N ARG A 232 -4.76 1.59 9.51
CA ARG A 232 -4.44 2.67 10.44
C ARG A 232 -5.07 3.98 10.01
N PHE A 233 -5.02 4.35 8.72
CA PHE A 233 -5.69 5.54 8.21
C PHE A 233 -7.19 5.51 8.44
N CYS A 234 -7.86 4.39 8.16
CA CYS A 234 -9.29 4.24 8.42
C CYS A 234 -9.62 4.42 9.92
N ILE A 235 -8.89 3.76 10.82
CA ILE A 235 -9.09 3.89 12.27
C ILE A 235 -8.90 5.35 12.72
N GLN A 236 -7.86 6.02 12.23
CA GLN A 236 -7.56 7.40 12.60
C GLN A 236 -8.65 8.39 12.16
N MET A 237 -9.27 8.14 11.01
CA MET A 237 -10.35 8.97 10.47
C MET A 237 -11.74 8.58 10.99
N GLY A 238 -11.82 7.62 11.93
CA GLY A 238 -13.11 7.13 12.45
C GLY A 238 -13.90 6.27 11.46
N PHE A 239 -13.27 5.81 10.38
CA PHE A 239 -13.90 4.92 9.41
C PHE A 239 -13.71 3.45 9.78
N LYS A 240 -14.79 2.68 9.70
CA LYS A 240 -14.72 1.22 9.73
C LYS A 240 -14.30 0.74 8.34
N LEU A 241 -13.14 0.10 8.23
CA LEU A 241 -12.74 -0.53 6.98
C LEU A 241 -13.73 -1.64 6.62
N THR A 242 -14.53 -1.43 5.58
CA THR A 242 -15.57 -2.37 5.13
C THR A 242 -14.99 -3.56 4.34
N GLY A 243 -13.74 -3.47 3.89
CA GLY A 243 -12.99 -4.57 3.29
C GLY A 243 -11.50 -4.27 3.19
N ALA A 244 -10.65 -5.27 3.45
CA ALA A 244 -9.22 -5.15 3.20
C ALA A 244 -8.91 -5.29 1.71
N PRO A 245 -7.88 -4.60 1.16
CA PRO A 245 -7.39 -4.84 -0.18
C PRO A 245 -7.13 -6.33 -0.40
N GLU A 246 -7.53 -6.82 -1.56
CA GLU A 246 -7.23 -8.19 -1.94
C GLU A 246 -5.89 -8.22 -2.65
N ILE A 247 -5.03 -9.16 -2.24
CA ILE A 247 -3.71 -9.34 -2.81
C ILE A 247 -3.64 -10.78 -3.27
N THR A 248 -3.61 -10.97 -4.59
CA THR A 248 -3.38 -12.27 -5.21
C THR A 248 -2.00 -12.27 -5.85
N SER A 249 -1.25 -13.35 -5.64
CA SER A 249 0.08 -13.50 -6.21
C SER A 249 0.18 -14.85 -6.91
N ARG A 250 0.62 -14.83 -8.17
CA ARG A 250 0.98 -16.01 -8.95
C ARG A 250 2.48 -16.03 -9.29
N ALA A 251 3.24 -15.13 -8.67
CA ALA A 251 4.68 -15.02 -8.90
C ALA A 251 5.38 -16.27 -8.34
N ALA A 252 6.21 -16.91 -9.16
CA ALA A 252 6.99 -18.08 -8.75
C ALA A 252 8.23 -17.70 -7.92
N LEU A 253 8.74 -16.48 -8.11
CA LEU A 253 9.89 -15.92 -7.41
C LEU A 253 9.49 -14.63 -6.69
N GLU A 254 10.29 -14.21 -5.72
CA GLU A 254 10.06 -12.93 -5.05
C GLU A 254 10.45 -11.76 -5.97
N VAL A 255 9.61 -10.72 -5.98
CA VAL A 255 9.82 -9.51 -6.76
C VAL A 255 10.38 -8.43 -5.85
N TYR A 256 11.58 -7.93 -6.17
CA TYR A 256 12.21 -6.77 -5.53
C TYR A 256 12.48 -5.71 -6.59
N PHE A 257 12.32 -4.44 -6.26
CA PHE A 257 12.71 -3.35 -7.14
C PHE A 257 14.16 -3.00 -6.87
N ASN A 258 15.07 -3.73 -7.51
CA ASN A 258 16.51 -3.46 -7.43
C ASN A 258 16.83 -2.01 -7.83
N PRO A 259 17.98 -1.45 -7.42
CA PRO A 259 18.40 -0.13 -7.87
C PRO A 259 18.79 -0.13 -9.35
#